data_AF-A0A8T3L7Y0-F1
#
_entry.id   AF-A0A8T3L7Y0-F1
#
_cell.length_a   1.000
_cell.length_b   1.000
_cell.length_c   1.000
_cell.angle_alpha   90.00
_cell.angle_beta   90.00
_cell.angle_gamma   90.00
#
_symmetry.space_group_name_H-M   'P 1'
#
loop_
_entity.id
_entity.type
_entity.pdbx_description
1 polymer ?
#
loop_
_entity_poly.entity_id
_entity_poly.type
_entity_poly.pdbx_seq_one_letter_code
_entity_poly.pdbx_strand_id
1 'polypeptide(L)'
;RVCCERPTPTADYQPSFHSPWLAANAFIKWYKKPTQSIAKQDGESKQAIVIAEISSKTFTKDLTSFIKNVETFKVIAASGEINEATLLSDKELEEKALNSQSKRKPKKSKGTTTIYERNKYIAELAKRKAKGKCQLCIKKAPFKNKSGQPYLETHHIKWLSKGGKDTIDNTVALCPNCHKKMHVINASSDVNKLLRAAKSPNN
;
A
#
# COMPACT_ATOMS: atom_id res chain seq x y z
N ARG A 1 -10.67 17.69 3.60
CA ARG A 1 -9.52 16.77 3.81
C ARG A 1 -9.62 15.70 2.73
N VAL A 2 -8.72 15.81 1.77
CA VAL A 2 -8.76 15.14 0.47
C VAL A 2 -8.50 13.64 0.69
N CYS A 3 -9.47 12.79 0.37
CA CYS A 3 -9.16 11.40 0.07
C CYS A 3 -8.58 11.39 -1.33
N CYS A 4 -7.26 11.42 -1.43
CA CYS A 4 -6.58 11.14 -2.67
C CYS A 4 -6.83 9.66 -2.97
N GLU A 5 -7.72 9.38 -3.90
CA GLU A 5 -7.76 8.08 -4.55
C GLU A 5 -6.41 7.90 -5.24
N ARG A 6 -5.75 6.75 -5.02
CA ARG A 6 -4.80 6.30 -6.04
C ARG A 6 -5.65 6.14 -7.31
N PRO A 7 -5.26 6.73 -8.45
CA PRO A 7 -5.96 6.50 -9.70
C PRO A 7 -6.18 5.00 -9.86
N THR A 8 -7.41 4.58 -10.13
CA THR A 8 -7.62 3.30 -10.82
C THR A 8 -6.77 3.36 -12.08
N PRO A 9 -5.96 2.35 -12.41
CA PRO A 9 -5.18 2.36 -13.64
C PRO A 9 -6.15 2.53 -14.81
N THR A 10 -6.22 3.75 -15.36
CA THR A 10 -6.78 3.98 -16.68
C THR A 10 -5.80 3.36 -17.68
N ALA A 11 -6.26 3.16 -18.92
CA ALA A 11 -5.55 2.47 -20.00
C ALA A 11 -4.15 3.02 -20.38
N ASP A 12 -3.63 4.01 -19.64
CA ASP A 12 -2.25 4.51 -19.68
C ASP A 12 -1.37 3.83 -18.61
N TYR A 13 -1.44 2.50 -18.53
CA TYR A 13 -0.53 1.71 -17.70
C TYR A 13 0.90 1.88 -18.23
N GLN A 14 1.65 2.83 -17.67
CA GLN A 14 3.10 2.80 -17.75
C GLN A 14 3.61 1.93 -16.61
N PRO A 15 4.19 0.74 -16.88
CA PRO A 15 4.82 -0.02 -15.82
C PRO A 15 5.87 0.85 -15.12
N SER A 16 5.93 0.76 -13.79
CA SER A 16 6.95 1.39 -12.94
C SER A 16 8.39 1.10 -13.41
N PHE A 17 8.53 0.07 -14.24
CA PHE A 17 9.71 -0.26 -15.01
C PHE A 17 9.40 -0.18 -16.50
N HIS A 18 9.97 0.79 -17.21
CA HIS A 18 9.77 0.97 -18.65
C HIS A 18 10.38 -0.16 -19.52
N SER A 19 11.00 -1.18 -18.92
CA SER A 19 11.57 -2.35 -19.60
C SER A 19 11.28 -3.65 -18.82
N PRO A 20 10.93 -4.77 -19.50
CA PRO A 20 10.79 -6.09 -18.88
C PRO A 20 12.05 -6.56 -18.13
N TRP A 21 13.23 -6.18 -18.62
CA TRP A 21 14.51 -6.51 -17.98
C TRP A 21 14.68 -5.77 -16.65
N LEU A 22 14.27 -4.51 -16.58
CA LEU A 22 14.25 -3.73 -15.35
C LEU A 22 13.28 -4.37 -14.32
N ALA A 23 12.14 -4.90 -14.78
CA ALA A 23 11.19 -5.59 -13.91
C ALA A 23 11.77 -6.90 -13.34
N ALA A 24 12.50 -7.69 -14.13
CA ALA A 24 13.15 -8.91 -13.68
C ALA A 24 14.25 -8.63 -12.63
N ASN A 25 15.12 -7.65 -12.89
CA ASN A 25 16.14 -7.25 -11.93
C ASN A 25 15.56 -6.66 -10.64
N ALA A 26 14.47 -5.90 -10.78
CA ALA A 26 13.75 -5.36 -9.63
C ALA A 26 13.16 -6.48 -8.75
N PHE A 27 12.59 -7.51 -9.37
CA PHE A 27 12.12 -8.69 -8.64
C PHE A 27 13.25 -9.38 -7.90
N ILE A 28 14.40 -9.63 -8.55
CA ILE A 28 15.55 -10.30 -7.92
C ILE A 28 16.05 -9.50 -6.71
N LYS A 29 16.24 -8.19 -6.86
CA LYS A 29 16.67 -7.30 -5.77
C LYS A 29 15.66 -7.24 -4.62
N TRP A 30 14.37 -7.28 -4.91
CA TRP A 30 13.31 -7.32 -3.89
C TRP A 30 13.23 -8.68 -3.20
N TYR A 31 13.34 -9.77 -3.96
CA TYR A 31 13.17 -11.13 -3.48
C TYR A 31 14.33 -11.61 -2.60
N LYS A 32 15.55 -11.06 -2.80
CA LYS A 32 16.74 -11.25 -1.94
C LYS A 32 17.10 -12.72 -1.68
N LYS A 33 16.78 -13.62 -2.60
CA LYS A 33 17.21 -15.02 -2.53
C LYS A 33 18.60 -15.19 -3.15
N PRO A 34 19.45 -16.05 -2.57
CA PRO A 34 20.74 -16.35 -3.16
C PRO A 34 20.55 -16.92 -4.57
N THR A 35 21.41 -16.48 -5.49
CA THR A 35 21.48 -17.02 -6.84
C THR A 35 22.58 -18.08 -6.91
N GLN A 36 22.41 -19.04 -7.80
CA GLN A 36 23.42 -20.03 -8.16
C GLN A 36 23.86 -19.81 -9.59
N SER A 37 25.15 -20.03 -9.84
CA SER A 37 25.69 -20.03 -11.19
C SER A 37 25.31 -21.33 -11.89
N ILE A 38 24.64 -21.22 -13.04
CA ILE A 38 24.29 -22.35 -13.89
C ILE A 38 25.09 -22.19 -15.19
N ALA A 39 25.88 -23.22 -15.51
CA ALA A 39 26.56 -23.33 -16.79
C ALA A 39 25.55 -23.70 -17.87
N LYS A 40 25.56 -22.95 -18.97
CA LYS A 40 24.83 -23.32 -20.17
C LYS A 40 25.69 -24.21 -21.08
N GLN A 41 25.02 -24.84 -22.04
CA GLN A 41 25.66 -25.66 -23.08
C GLN A 41 26.57 -24.87 -24.02
N ASP A 42 26.41 -23.55 -24.11
CA ASP A 42 27.22 -22.63 -24.93
C ASP A 42 28.50 -22.14 -24.20
N GLY A 43 28.76 -22.61 -22.98
CA GLY A 43 29.89 -22.19 -22.14
C GLY A 43 29.66 -20.90 -21.35
N GLU A 44 28.53 -20.22 -21.55
CA GLU A 44 28.17 -19.05 -20.73
C GLU A 44 27.60 -19.48 -19.37
N SER A 45 27.85 -18.67 -18.33
CA SER A 45 27.22 -18.87 -17.02
C SER A 45 26.10 -17.84 -16.79
N LYS A 46 25.00 -18.27 -16.19
CA LYS A 46 23.91 -17.39 -15.75
C LYS A 46 23.60 -17.60 -14.27
N GLN A 47 23.27 -16.50 -13.59
CA GLN A 47 22.78 -16.54 -12.22
C GLN A 47 21.29 -16.88 -12.23
N ALA A 48 20.89 -17.90 -11.46
CA ALA A 48 19.51 -18.34 -11.33
C ALA A 48 19.11 -18.43 -9.85
N ILE A 49 17.84 -18.15 -9.56
CA ILE A 49 17.28 -18.35 -8.22
C ILE A 49 16.81 -19.80 -8.11
N VAL A 50 17.31 -20.53 -7.12
CA VAL A 50 16.79 -21.86 -6.82
C VAL A 50 15.47 -21.71 -6.06
N ILE A 51 14.40 -22.21 -6.67
CA ILE A 51 13.04 -22.13 -6.10
C ILE A 51 12.79 -23.31 -5.17
N ALA A 52 13.06 -24.53 -5.64
CA ALA A 52 12.85 -25.76 -4.90
C ALA A 52 13.62 -26.93 -5.54
N GLU A 53 13.95 -27.94 -4.74
CA GLU A 53 14.44 -29.23 -5.23
C GLU A 53 13.25 -30.17 -5.48
N ILE A 54 13.18 -30.78 -6.67
CA ILE A 54 12.05 -31.65 -7.06
C ILE A 54 11.93 -32.89 -6.14
N SER A 55 13.05 -33.39 -5.64
CA SER A 55 13.10 -34.51 -4.69
C SER A 55 12.73 -34.12 -3.26
N SER A 56 12.60 -32.83 -2.95
CA SER A 56 12.28 -32.37 -1.60
C SER A 56 10.82 -32.61 -1.26
N LYS A 57 10.56 -33.06 -0.02
CA LYS A 57 9.21 -33.15 0.56
C LYS A 57 8.50 -31.79 0.65
N THR A 58 9.24 -30.68 0.57
CA THR A 58 8.68 -29.32 0.61
C THR A 58 8.47 -28.70 -0.78
N PHE A 59 8.79 -29.42 -1.87
CA PHE A 59 8.76 -28.89 -3.24
C PHE A 59 7.50 -28.07 -3.55
N THR A 60 6.32 -28.65 -3.34
CA THR A 60 5.04 -28.00 -3.63
C THR A 60 4.83 -26.73 -2.79
N LYS A 61 5.25 -26.75 -1.52
CA LYS A 61 5.15 -25.60 -0.61
C LYS A 61 6.05 -24.47 -1.08
N ASP A 62 7.29 -24.78 -1.43
CA ASP A 62 8.30 -23.80 -1.85
C ASP A 62 7.94 -23.18 -3.21
N LEU A 63 7.49 -24.01 -4.16
CA LEU A 63 6.97 -23.55 -5.46
C LEU A 63 5.74 -22.64 -5.28
N THR A 64 4.79 -23.04 -4.43
CA THR A 64 3.60 -22.22 -4.13
C THR A 64 3.98 -20.89 -3.49
N SER A 65 4.96 -20.89 -2.58
CA SER A 65 5.48 -19.68 -1.94
C SER A 65 6.10 -18.73 -2.97
N PHE A 66 6.91 -19.27 -3.89
CA PHE A 66 7.50 -18.47 -4.97
C PHE A 66 6.45 -17.82 -5.86
N ILE A 67 5.44 -18.60 -6.32
CA ILE A 67 4.34 -18.06 -7.14
C ILE A 67 3.61 -16.92 -6.41
N LYS A 68 3.32 -17.11 -5.12
CA LYS A 68 2.71 -16.05 -4.29
C LYS A 68 3.58 -14.80 -4.19
N ASN A 69 4.89 -14.95 -4.10
CA ASN A 69 5.83 -13.82 -4.04
C ASN A 69 5.91 -13.08 -5.38
N VAL A 70 5.86 -13.79 -6.51
CA VAL A 70 5.77 -13.16 -7.85
C VAL A 70 4.50 -12.33 -7.96
N GLU A 71 3.35 -12.87 -7.54
CA GLU A 71 2.09 -12.15 -7.57
C GLU A 71 2.10 -10.94 -6.63
N THR A 72 2.65 -11.10 -5.43
CA THR A 72 2.84 -10.00 -4.47
C THR A 72 3.71 -8.90 -5.06
N PHE A 73 4.83 -9.24 -5.71
CA PHE A 73 5.71 -8.26 -6.33
C PHE A 73 5.00 -7.47 -7.44
N LYS A 74 4.20 -8.12 -8.29
CA LYS A 74 3.42 -7.41 -9.33
C LYS A 74 2.52 -6.35 -8.72
N VAL A 75 1.81 -6.69 -7.64
CA VAL A 75 0.92 -5.75 -6.95
C VAL A 75 1.71 -4.58 -6.37
N ILE A 76 2.84 -4.82 -5.70
CA ILE A 76 3.65 -3.76 -5.09
C ILE A 76 4.32 -2.88 -6.16
N ALA A 77 4.83 -3.47 -7.25
CA ALA A 77 5.43 -2.74 -8.36
C ALA A 77 4.40 -1.83 -9.06
N ALA A 78 3.17 -2.31 -9.26
CA ALA A 78 2.09 -1.52 -9.84
C ALA A 78 1.59 -0.41 -8.90
N SER A 79 1.74 -0.58 -7.59
CA SER A 79 1.29 0.40 -6.59
C SER A 79 2.19 1.64 -6.48
N GLY A 80 3.41 1.57 -7.06
CA GLY A 80 4.46 2.58 -6.97
C GLY A 80 5.29 2.51 -5.67
N GLU A 81 4.96 1.58 -4.77
CA GLU A 81 5.68 1.38 -3.51
C GLU A 81 7.08 0.80 -3.72
N ILE A 82 7.30 0.08 -4.84
CA ILE A 82 8.62 -0.26 -5.34
C ILE A 82 8.85 0.48 -6.66
N ASN A 83 10.01 1.11 -6.76
CA ASN A 83 10.53 1.77 -7.95
C ASN A 83 12.06 1.65 -7.97
N GLU A 84 12.72 2.22 -8.99
CA GLU A 84 14.18 2.19 -9.12
C GLU A 84 14.91 2.61 -7.84
N ALA A 85 14.48 3.72 -7.20
CA ALA A 85 15.13 4.27 -6.02
C ALA A 85 15.01 3.32 -4.82
N THR A 86 13.86 2.67 -4.62
CA THR A 86 13.65 1.75 -3.48
C THR A 86 14.52 0.49 -3.50
N LEU A 87 15.19 0.22 -4.62
CA LEU A 87 16.03 -0.96 -4.83
C LEU A 87 17.52 -0.65 -4.78
N LEU A 88 17.87 0.60 -4.49
CA LEU A 88 19.24 1.07 -4.30
C LEU A 88 19.60 1.02 -2.82
N SER A 89 20.88 0.82 -2.53
CA SER A 89 21.43 1.01 -1.19
C SER A 89 21.43 2.49 -0.80
N ASP A 90 21.54 2.77 0.50
CA ASP A 90 21.59 4.14 1.01
C ASP A 90 22.73 4.95 0.37
N LYS A 91 23.91 4.34 0.20
CA LYS A 91 25.07 4.98 -0.47
C LYS A 91 24.79 5.34 -1.93
N GLU A 92 24.20 4.41 -2.69
CA GLU A 92 23.83 4.66 -4.09
C GLU A 92 22.75 5.74 -4.20
N LEU A 93 21.78 5.76 -3.27
CA LEU A 93 20.74 6.78 -3.20
C LEU A 93 21.31 8.16 -2.91
N GLU A 94 22.19 8.26 -1.93
CA GLU A 94 22.87 9.52 -1.58
C GLU A 94 23.67 10.05 -2.77
N GLU A 95 24.47 9.20 -3.41
CA GLU A 95 25.25 9.59 -4.58
C GLU A 95 24.34 10.07 -5.74
N LYS A 96 23.29 9.30 -6.08
CA LYS A 96 22.34 9.71 -7.11
C LYS A 96 21.60 10.99 -6.75
N ALA A 97 21.22 11.15 -5.48
CA ALA A 97 20.54 12.35 -5.00
C ALA A 97 21.45 13.57 -5.17
N LEU A 98 22.70 13.52 -4.67
CA LEU A 98 23.71 14.57 -4.78
C LEU A 98 23.96 14.96 -6.24
N ASN A 99 24.17 13.98 -7.11
CA ASN A 99 24.40 14.20 -8.54
C ASN A 99 23.19 14.80 -9.28
N SER A 100 21.99 14.71 -8.69
CA SER A 100 20.75 15.22 -9.28
C SER A 100 20.33 16.61 -8.76
N GLN A 101 20.95 17.12 -7.68
CA GLN A 101 20.52 18.35 -7.00
C GLN A 101 20.60 19.61 -7.87
N SER A 102 21.50 19.65 -8.85
CA SER A 102 21.82 20.88 -9.58
C SER A 102 21.05 21.09 -10.89
N LYS A 103 20.23 20.13 -11.36
CA LYS A 103 19.78 20.14 -12.77
C LYS A 103 18.30 20.38 -13.05
N ARG A 104 17.37 20.36 -12.09
CA ARG A 104 15.93 20.46 -12.42
C ARG A 104 15.09 21.21 -11.38
N LYS A 105 14.42 22.28 -11.81
CA LYS A 105 13.22 22.77 -11.11
C LYS A 105 12.14 21.68 -11.16
N PRO A 106 11.39 21.43 -10.07
CA PRO A 106 10.33 20.43 -10.08
C PRO A 106 9.32 20.76 -11.18
N LYS A 107 9.01 19.77 -12.02
CA LYS A 107 7.97 19.93 -13.04
C LYS A 107 6.64 20.14 -12.35
N LYS A 108 5.91 21.18 -12.76
CA LYS A 108 4.52 21.38 -12.34
C LYS A 108 3.62 20.50 -13.20
N SER A 109 2.81 19.67 -12.58
CA SER A 109 1.71 18.97 -13.23
C SER A 109 0.38 19.45 -12.64
N LYS A 110 -0.66 19.50 -13.48
CA LYS A 110 -2.04 19.72 -13.03
C LYS A 110 -2.73 18.36 -12.95
N GLY A 111 -3.37 18.06 -11.82
CA GLY A 111 -4.19 16.87 -11.64
C GLY A 111 -5.65 17.26 -11.39
N THR A 112 -6.58 16.49 -11.94
CA THR A 112 -8.01 16.54 -11.60
C THR A 112 -8.28 15.52 -10.49
N THR A 113 -9.22 15.83 -9.59
CA THR A 113 -9.58 14.93 -8.48
C THR A 113 -11.08 14.89 -8.34
N THR A 114 -11.63 13.68 -8.32
CA THR A 114 -13.03 13.44 -8.01
C THR A 114 -13.25 13.59 -6.50
N ILE A 115 -14.19 14.45 -6.12
CA ILE A 115 -14.54 14.69 -4.72
C ILE A 115 -15.98 14.22 -4.51
N TYR A 116 -16.16 13.31 -3.57
CA TYR A 116 -17.49 12.94 -3.10
C TYR A 116 -17.91 13.88 -1.98
N GLU A 117 -19.09 14.50 -2.11
CA GLU A 117 -19.72 15.20 -1.00
C GLU A 117 -20.06 14.20 0.11
N ARG A 118 -19.71 14.55 1.35
CA ARG A 118 -19.92 13.69 2.52
C ARG A 118 -20.89 14.35 3.46
N ASN A 119 -21.82 13.55 3.99
CA ASN A 119 -22.77 13.96 4.98
C ASN A 119 -22.04 14.31 6.30
N LYS A 120 -22.01 15.61 6.61
CA LYS A 120 -21.36 16.15 7.81
C LYS A 120 -21.92 15.56 9.11
N TYR A 121 -23.20 15.18 9.13
CA TYR A 121 -23.86 14.61 10.32
C TYR A 121 -23.38 13.18 10.58
N ILE A 122 -23.25 12.36 9.53
CA ILE A 122 -22.70 10.99 9.65
C ILE A 122 -21.24 11.05 10.12
N ALA A 123 -20.46 11.96 9.54
CA ALA A 123 -19.06 12.13 9.89
C ALA A 123 -18.88 12.54 11.37
N GLU A 124 -19.65 13.51 11.84
CA GLU A 124 -19.60 13.95 13.24
C GLU A 124 -20.12 12.87 14.20
N LEU A 125 -21.21 12.17 13.85
CA LEU A 125 -21.76 11.09 14.65
C LEU A 125 -20.74 9.96 14.85
N ALA A 126 -20.02 9.54 13.79
CA ALA A 126 -18.99 8.53 13.88
C ALA A 126 -17.87 8.92 14.87
N LYS A 127 -17.42 10.18 14.85
CA LYS A 127 -16.41 10.70 15.78
C LYS A 127 -16.89 10.71 17.23
N ARG A 128 -18.13 11.12 17.47
CA ARG A 128 -18.73 11.12 18.82
C ARG A 128 -18.92 9.71 19.35
N LYS A 129 -19.44 8.79 18.53
CA LYS A 129 -19.57 7.36 18.89
C LYS A 129 -18.24 6.74 19.31
N ALA A 130 -17.15 7.20 18.72
CA ALA A 130 -15.81 6.71 19.03
C ALA A 130 -15.23 7.19 20.37
N LYS A 131 -15.89 8.14 21.06
CA LYS A 131 -15.52 8.63 22.41
C LYS A 131 -14.01 8.96 22.52
N GLY A 132 -13.45 9.56 21.47
CA GLY A 132 -12.03 9.95 21.39
C GLY A 132 -11.02 8.79 21.26
N LYS A 133 -11.47 7.56 20.96
CA LYS A 133 -10.62 6.38 20.72
C LYS A 133 -10.77 5.90 19.27
N CYS A 134 -9.67 5.46 18.67
CA CYS A 134 -9.68 4.86 17.33
C CYS A 134 -10.50 3.55 17.34
N GLN A 135 -11.44 3.38 16.41
CA GLN A 135 -12.26 2.17 16.32
C GLN A 135 -11.53 0.95 15.74
N LEU A 136 -10.28 1.09 15.27
CA LEU A 136 -9.45 -0.04 14.85
C LEU A 136 -8.48 -0.51 15.94
N CYS A 137 -7.62 0.40 16.41
CA CYS A 137 -6.56 0.05 17.37
C CYS A 137 -6.94 0.29 18.83
N ILE A 138 -8.12 0.86 19.11
CA ILE A 138 -8.69 1.12 20.44
C ILE A 138 -7.89 2.13 21.28
N LYS A 139 -6.76 2.64 20.77
CA LYS A 139 -5.97 3.71 21.41
C LYS A 139 -6.70 5.06 21.35
N LYS A 140 -6.43 5.93 22.33
CA LYS A 140 -6.89 7.33 22.33
C LYS A 140 -6.38 8.06 21.08
N ALA A 141 -7.09 9.11 20.67
CA ALA A 141 -6.64 10.01 19.61
C ALA A 141 -5.22 10.53 19.92
N PRO A 142 -4.34 10.63 18.91
CA PRO A 142 -2.93 10.96 19.14
C PRO A 142 -2.70 12.41 19.56
N PHE A 143 -3.64 13.30 19.24
CA PHE A 143 -3.60 14.72 19.62
C PHE A 143 -5.01 15.30 19.61
N LYS A 144 -5.15 16.56 20.03
CA LYS A 144 -6.39 17.35 19.98
C LYS A 144 -6.34 18.36 18.83
N ASN A 145 -7.49 18.69 18.24
CA ASN A 145 -7.58 19.78 17.27
C ASN A 145 -7.50 21.16 17.96
N LYS A 146 -7.51 22.23 17.17
CA LYS A 146 -7.49 23.62 17.67
C LYS A 146 -8.66 23.96 18.61
N SER A 147 -9.77 23.21 18.51
CA SER A 147 -10.94 23.34 19.39
C SER A 147 -10.86 22.45 20.64
N GLY A 148 -9.70 21.83 20.92
CA GLY A 148 -9.49 20.97 22.09
C GLY A 148 -10.11 19.57 22.00
N GLN A 149 -10.72 19.20 20.86
CA GLN A 149 -11.39 17.92 20.69
C GLN A 149 -10.42 16.82 20.23
N PRO A 150 -10.57 15.55 20.67
CA PRO A 150 -9.77 14.43 20.22
C PRO A 150 -9.76 14.29 18.68
N TYR A 151 -8.58 14.13 18.09
CA TYR A 151 -8.42 14.09 16.65
C TYR A 151 -8.59 12.69 16.04
N LEU A 152 -9.71 12.49 15.34
CA LEU A 152 -9.98 11.29 14.54
C LEU A 152 -10.46 11.67 13.13
N GLU A 153 -10.17 10.80 12.18
CA GLU A 153 -10.53 10.89 10.77
C GLU A 153 -11.65 9.89 10.48
N THR A 154 -12.67 10.30 9.72
CA THR A 154 -13.75 9.40 9.33
C THR A 154 -13.35 8.58 8.12
N HIS A 155 -13.68 7.30 8.16
CA HIS A 155 -13.36 6.32 7.13
C HIS A 155 -14.61 5.54 6.76
N HIS A 156 -14.86 5.40 5.45
CA HIS A 156 -15.88 4.51 4.93
C HIS A 156 -15.30 3.10 4.76
N ILE A 157 -15.85 2.11 5.47
CA ILE A 157 -15.34 0.73 5.48
C ILE A 157 -15.37 0.13 4.07
N LYS A 158 -16.53 0.22 3.41
CA LYS A 158 -16.66 0.11 1.96
C LYS A 158 -16.47 1.49 1.36
N TRP A 159 -15.40 1.68 0.59
CA TRP A 159 -15.03 2.97 0.03
C TRP A 159 -16.10 3.50 -0.93
N LEU A 160 -16.31 4.82 -0.95
CA LEU A 160 -17.30 5.46 -1.83
C LEU A 160 -16.99 5.20 -3.32
N SER A 161 -15.73 5.28 -3.74
CA SER A 161 -15.29 4.92 -5.11
C SER A 161 -15.56 3.48 -5.50
N LYS A 162 -15.73 2.58 -4.52
CA LYS A 162 -16.06 1.17 -4.74
C LYS A 162 -17.55 0.89 -4.50
N GLY A 163 -18.40 1.91 -4.67
CA GLY A 163 -19.85 1.81 -4.48
C GLY A 163 -20.26 1.63 -3.01
N GLY A 164 -19.46 2.16 -2.07
CA GLY A 164 -19.84 2.30 -0.67
C GLY A 164 -20.87 3.39 -0.47
N LYS A 165 -21.80 3.20 0.47
CA LYS A 165 -22.80 4.22 0.80
C LYS A 165 -22.30 5.10 1.94
N ASP A 166 -22.63 6.38 1.91
CA ASP A 166 -22.40 7.30 3.02
C ASP A 166 -23.48 7.08 4.09
N THR A 167 -23.24 6.14 5.00
CA THR A 167 -24.21 5.64 5.98
C THR A 167 -23.52 5.39 7.32
N ILE A 168 -24.28 5.46 8.41
CA ILE A 168 -23.76 5.27 9.78
C ILE A 168 -23.02 3.93 9.91
N ASP A 169 -23.58 2.86 9.37
CA ASP A 169 -23.02 1.50 9.50
C ASP A 169 -21.80 1.26 8.60
N ASN A 170 -21.52 2.18 7.68
CA ASN A 170 -20.35 2.14 6.82
C ASN A 170 -19.28 3.15 7.23
N THR A 171 -19.51 3.98 8.25
CA THR A 171 -18.59 5.06 8.64
C THR A 171 -18.07 4.89 10.06
N VAL A 172 -16.74 4.89 10.21
CA VAL A 172 -16.03 4.77 11.49
C VAL A 172 -15.03 5.90 11.68
N ALA A 173 -14.62 6.17 12.92
CA ALA A 173 -13.59 7.13 13.26
C ALA A 173 -12.27 6.45 13.65
N LEU A 174 -11.20 6.81 12.93
CA LEU A 174 -9.86 6.21 13.04
C LEU A 174 -8.82 7.27 13.39
N CYS A 175 -7.74 6.87 14.08
CA CYS A 175 -6.57 7.73 14.17
C CYS A 175 -5.89 7.85 12.79
N PRO A 176 -5.10 8.92 12.54
CA PRO A 176 -4.42 9.13 11.25
C PRO A 176 -3.62 7.90 10.77
N ASN A 177 -2.93 7.21 11.69
CA ASN A 177 -2.13 6.02 11.35
C ASN A 177 -3.01 4.85 10.89
N CYS A 178 -4.10 4.56 11.62
CA CYS A 178 -5.02 3.48 11.24
C CYS A 178 -5.81 3.84 9.98
N HIS A 179 -6.18 5.11 9.81
CA HIS A 179 -6.84 5.57 8.59
C HIS A 179 -5.96 5.36 7.37
N LYS A 180 -4.68 5.75 7.44
CA LYS A 180 -3.73 5.49 6.35
C LYS A 180 -3.47 4.00 6.15
N LYS A 181 -3.39 3.21 7.22
CA LYS A 181 -3.30 1.73 7.14
C LYS A 181 -4.44 1.12 6.33
N MET A 182 -5.68 1.60 6.52
CA MET A 182 -6.83 1.14 5.72
C MET A 182 -6.72 1.53 4.25
N HIS A 183 -6.10 2.66 3.91
CA HIS A 183 -5.85 3.06 2.52
C HIS A 183 -4.69 2.32 1.85
N VAL A 184 -3.69 1.87 2.62
CA VAL A 184 -2.49 1.20 2.09
C VAL A 184 -2.66 -0.32 2.08
N ILE A 185 -3.15 -0.90 3.17
CA ILE A 185 -3.18 -2.35 3.40
C ILE A 185 -4.61 -2.90 3.22
N ASN A 186 -5.61 -2.27 3.85
CA ASN A 186 -7.02 -2.71 3.83
C ASN A 186 -7.23 -4.21 4.15
N ALA A 187 -6.52 -4.74 5.16
CA ALA A 187 -6.56 -6.17 5.48
C ALA A 187 -7.98 -6.63 5.88
N SER A 188 -8.43 -7.80 5.41
CA SER A 188 -9.76 -8.34 5.71
C SER A 188 -10.04 -8.48 7.21
N SER A 189 -9.00 -8.77 8.01
CA SER A 189 -9.11 -8.84 9.48
C SER A 189 -9.41 -7.48 10.10
N ASP A 190 -8.85 -6.39 9.57
CA ASP A 190 -9.11 -5.03 10.03
C ASP A 190 -10.50 -4.57 9.56
N VAL A 191 -10.87 -4.85 8.30
CA VAL A 191 -12.22 -4.59 7.76
C VAL A 191 -13.28 -5.24 8.66
N ASN A 192 -13.10 -6.51 9.02
CA ASN A 192 -14.03 -7.23 9.90
C ASN A 192 -14.13 -6.62 11.29
N LYS A 193 -13.04 -6.12 11.87
CA LYS A 193 -13.07 -5.39 13.15
C LYS A 193 -13.89 -4.11 13.03
N LEU A 194 -13.71 -3.36 11.94
CA LEU A 194 -14.45 -2.12 11.70
C LEU A 194 -15.94 -2.37 11.47
N LEU A 195 -16.30 -3.42 10.73
CA LEU A 195 -17.70 -3.81 10.53
C LEU A 195 -18.39 -4.12 11.86
N ARG A 196 -17.69 -4.79 12.79
CA ARG A 196 -18.21 -5.02 14.15
C ARG A 196 -18.34 -3.70 14.92
N ALA A 197 -17.32 -2.85 14.88
CA ALA A 197 -17.31 -1.57 15.59
C ALA A 197 -18.38 -0.57 15.08
N ALA A 198 -18.76 -0.63 13.80
CA ALA A 198 -19.81 0.21 13.24
C ALA A 198 -21.22 -0.25 13.67
N LYS A 199 -21.43 -1.57 13.80
CA LYS A 199 -22.71 -2.17 14.17
C LYS A 199 -23.00 -2.13 15.67
N SER A 200 -21.99 -2.06 16.53
CA SER A 200 -22.19 -2.01 17.97
C SER A 200 -22.84 -0.67 18.40
N PRO A 201 -24.05 -0.66 18.97
CA PRO A 201 -24.48 0.46 19.79
C PRO A 201 -23.54 0.50 21.00
N ASN A 202 -22.69 1.52 21.09
CA ASN A 202 -21.82 1.64 22.25
C ASN A 202 -22.69 1.92 23.49
N ASN A 203 -22.72 0.94 24.40
CA ASN A 203 -22.95 1.11 25.83
C ASN A 203 -22.09 2.29 26.36
#